data_AF-A0A2G8TJU3-F1
#
_entry.id   AF-A0A2G8TJU3-F1
#
_cell.length_a   1.000
_cell.length_b   1.000
_cell.length_c   1.000
_cell.angle_alpha   90.00
_cell.angle_beta   90.00
_cell.angle_gamma   90.00
#
_symmetry.space_group_name_H-M   'P 1'
#
loop_
_entity.id
_entity.type
_entity.pdbx_description
1 polymer ?
#
loop_
_entity_poly.entity_id
_entity_poly.type
_entity_poly.pdbx_seq_one_letter_code
_entity_poly.pdbx_strand_id
1 'polypeptide(L)'
;MRFQAGSRTGASFSDGGVHTLSERAAIPYLDDRDATPARLVDPAAGELPHDLVLALAGLYQQAGVAATCGPQRENESGEYGACRLEVNGRVALFRVAKTTPTKIGQFVTIWKRPAPGDDIAPFDSGDGVDFVIVSVADEVHCGQFVFDQAALLKYGVMSRDGQGGKRAIRVYPPWSTPAAKQAIRTQQWQLRYFVALEPQDAGKVARLRQLFKQVRGGRPGFLPTPELLAPGNPESDPKTGSDPC
;
A
#
# COMPACT_ATOMS: atom_id res chain seq x y z
N MET A 1 22.49 -43.40 -59.38
CA MET A 1 23.60 -42.52 -59.83
C MET A 1 24.44 -42.14 -58.61
N ARG A 2 25.75 -42.40 -58.66
CA ARG A 2 26.80 -41.98 -57.70
C ARG A 2 26.85 -40.43 -57.62
N PHE A 3 27.32 -39.69 -56.59
CA PHE A 3 28.51 -39.72 -55.72
C PHE A 3 28.20 -38.89 -54.44
N GLN A 4 28.51 -39.31 -53.21
CA GLN A 4 29.73 -39.07 -52.38
C GLN A 4 30.20 -37.62 -52.11
N ALA A 5 30.13 -37.26 -50.81
CA ALA A 5 31.21 -36.83 -49.90
C ALA A 5 31.65 -35.35 -49.73
N GLY A 6 31.87 -34.99 -48.44
CA GLY A 6 32.77 -33.95 -47.92
C GLY A 6 32.06 -32.65 -47.47
N SER A 7 32.43 -31.93 -46.41
CA SER A 7 33.41 -32.10 -45.33
C SER A 7 33.27 -30.91 -44.35
N ARG A 8 33.54 -31.20 -43.07
CA ARG A 8 33.83 -30.33 -41.90
C ARG A 8 34.06 -28.83 -42.12
N THR A 9 33.54 -28.02 -41.19
CA THR A 9 34.34 -27.03 -40.42
C THR A 9 33.57 -26.58 -39.18
N GLY A 10 34.24 -26.62 -38.03
CA GLY A 10 33.75 -26.04 -36.78
C GLY A 10 34.23 -24.60 -36.64
N ALA A 11 33.51 -23.82 -35.83
CA ALA A 11 34.04 -22.65 -35.15
C ALA A 11 33.15 -22.37 -33.93
N SER A 12 33.66 -22.74 -32.76
CA SER A 12 33.27 -22.18 -31.47
C SER A 12 33.79 -20.75 -31.39
N PHE A 13 32.92 -19.78 -31.08
CA PHE A 13 33.32 -18.47 -30.59
C PHE A 13 32.51 -18.14 -29.35
N SER A 14 33.23 -18.04 -28.24
CA SER A 14 32.83 -17.46 -26.97
C SER A 14 33.38 -16.04 -26.89
N ASP A 15 32.52 -15.06 -26.67
CA ASP A 15 32.83 -13.78 -26.02
C ASP A 15 31.46 -13.21 -25.62
N GLY A 16 31.20 -12.76 -24.40
CA GLY A 16 32.01 -11.87 -23.57
C GLY A 16 31.02 -10.84 -23.08
N GLY A 17 30.65 -10.90 -21.80
CA GLY A 17 29.61 -10.07 -21.23
C GLY A 17 29.99 -8.58 -21.21
N VAL A 18 28.98 -7.73 -21.36
CA VAL A 18 29.01 -6.35 -20.87
C VAL A 18 27.69 -6.09 -20.16
N HIS A 19 27.79 -5.98 -18.84
CA HIS A 19 26.76 -5.40 -17.99
C HIS A 19 26.82 -3.87 -18.12
N THR A 20 25.71 -3.23 -18.49
CA THR A 20 25.41 -1.84 -18.11
C THR A 20 23.91 -1.62 -17.96
N LEU A 21 23.50 -1.58 -16.68
CA LEU A 21 22.52 -0.73 -15.99
C LEU A 21 21.29 -0.14 -16.73
N SER A 22 20.19 -0.18 -15.96
CA SER A 22 19.01 0.70 -15.99
C SER A 22 17.78 0.18 -16.75
N GLU A 23 17.22 -0.93 -16.28
CA GLU A 23 15.82 -1.26 -16.57
C GLU A 23 14.93 -0.71 -15.45
N ARG A 24 14.47 0.54 -15.64
CA ARG A 24 13.31 1.06 -14.90
C ARG A 24 12.16 0.10 -15.19
N ALA A 25 11.59 -0.50 -14.15
CA ALA A 25 10.39 -1.32 -14.27
C ALA A 25 9.28 -0.52 -14.96
N ALA A 26 9.10 -0.75 -16.26
CA ALA A 26 7.99 -0.23 -17.03
C ALA A 26 6.76 -1.07 -16.69
N ILE A 27 5.69 -0.41 -16.26
CA ILE A 27 4.38 -1.05 -16.03
C ILE A 27 3.90 -1.57 -17.40
N PRO A 28 3.56 -2.86 -17.56
CA PRO A 28 3.17 -3.40 -18.85
C PRO A 28 1.83 -2.80 -19.31
N TYR A 29 1.81 -2.40 -20.58
CA TYR A 29 0.63 -1.94 -21.32
C TYR A 29 -0.30 -3.14 -21.56
N LEU A 30 -1.52 -3.10 -21.01
CA LEU A 30 -2.54 -4.14 -21.19
C LEU A 30 -3.32 -3.90 -22.50
N ASP A 31 -3.48 -4.96 -23.30
CA ASP A 31 -4.18 -4.97 -24.61
C ASP A 31 -5.72 -4.95 -24.42
N ASP A 32 -6.40 -4.06 -25.15
CA ASP A 32 -7.80 -3.65 -24.95
C ASP A 32 -8.85 -4.63 -25.53
N ARG A 33 -8.49 -5.90 -25.81
CA ARG A 33 -9.33 -6.79 -26.65
C ARG A 33 -9.93 -8.04 -26.00
N ASP A 34 -9.68 -8.29 -24.73
CA ASP A 34 -10.38 -9.33 -23.95
C ASP A 34 -11.14 -8.72 -22.76
N ALA A 35 -12.03 -7.77 -23.07
CA ALA A 35 -12.91 -7.10 -22.11
C ALA A 35 -14.02 -8.05 -21.61
N THR A 36 -13.64 -9.03 -20.80
CA THR A 36 -14.50 -9.47 -19.70
C THR A 36 -14.57 -8.28 -18.73
N PRO A 37 -15.73 -7.82 -18.24
CA PRO A 37 -15.77 -6.80 -17.19
C PRO A 37 -15.38 -7.43 -15.85
N ALA A 38 -14.21 -8.06 -15.79
CA ALA A 38 -13.59 -8.55 -14.58
C ALA A 38 -12.80 -7.38 -13.97
N ARG A 39 -13.53 -6.36 -13.52
CA ARG A 39 -12.95 -5.14 -12.93
C ARG A 39 -12.24 -5.38 -11.59
N LEU A 40 -12.15 -6.63 -11.13
CA LEU A 40 -11.43 -7.04 -9.92
C LEU A 40 -10.57 -8.25 -10.29
N VAL A 41 -9.29 -8.02 -10.59
CA VAL A 41 -8.28 -9.08 -10.48
C VAL A 41 -8.39 -9.63 -9.06
N ASP A 42 -8.31 -10.95 -8.89
CA ASP A 42 -8.31 -11.56 -7.55
C ASP A 42 -7.24 -10.84 -6.72
N PRO A 43 -7.62 -10.11 -5.66
CA PRO A 43 -6.66 -9.39 -4.84
C PRO A 43 -5.59 -10.30 -4.23
N ALA A 44 -5.79 -11.63 -4.24
CA ALA A 44 -4.83 -12.63 -3.79
C ALA A 44 -3.86 -13.13 -4.88
N ALA A 45 -4.04 -12.80 -6.17
CA ALA A 45 -3.26 -13.35 -7.30
C ALA A 45 -1.79 -12.88 -7.40
N GLY A 46 -1.20 -12.43 -6.30
CA GLY A 46 0.22 -12.01 -6.22
C GLY A 46 0.54 -10.66 -6.84
N GLU A 47 -0.20 -10.23 -7.85
CA GLU A 47 -0.08 -8.91 -8.48
C GLU A 47 -0.67 -7.79 -7.61
N LEU A 48 -0.31 -6.55 -7.94
CA LEU A 48 -0.93 -5.39 -7.33
C LEU A 48 -2.42 -5.33 -7.72
N PRO A 49 -3.32 -4.91 -6.80
CA PRO A 49 -4.73 -4.77 -7.13
C PRO A 49 -4.92 -3.83 -8.33
N HIS A 50 -5.65 -4.29 -9.35
CA HIS A 50 -5.85 -3.55 -10.59
C HIS A 50 -6.44 -2.15 -10.35
N ASP A 51 -7.42 -2.04 -9.45
CA ASP A 51 -8.02 -0.76 -9.04
C ASP A 51 -7.01 0.24 -8.48
N LEU A 52 -6.00 -0.25 -7.75
CA LEU A 52 -4.93 0.60 -7.23
C LEU A 52 -4.06 1.11 -8.36
N VAL A 53 -3.65 0.23 -9.27
CA VAL A 53 -2.81 0.58 -10.43
C VAL A 53 -3.51 1.62 -11.31
N LEU A 54 -4.78 1.40 -11.65
CA LEU A 54 -5.57 2.35 -12.44
C LEU A 54 -5.77 3.68 -11.74
N ALA A 55 -6.07 3.68 -10.43
CA ALA A 55 -6.24 4.91 -9.67
C ALA A 55 -4.94 5.73 -9.63
N LEU A 56 -3.79 5.06 -9.45
CA LEU A 56 -2.48 5.69 -9.43
C LEU A 56 -2.11 6.32 -10.78
N ALA A 57 -2.22 5.55 -11.87
CA ALA A 57 -1.89 6.01 -13.22
C ALA A 57 -2.89 7.05 -13.77
N GLY A 58 -4.13 7.04 -13.30
CA GLY A 58 -5.17 7.98 -13.71
C GLY A 58 -5.33 9.13 -12.74
N LEU A 59 -6.23 8.95 -11.77
CA LEU A 59 -6.73 10.02 -10.92
C LEU A 59 -5.64 10.68 -10.06
N TYR A 60 -4.74 9.88 -9.49
CA TYR A 60 -3.69 10.39 -8.58
C TYR A 60 -2.66 11.20 -9.37
N GLN A 61 -2.24 10.70 -10.53
CA GLN A 61 -1.38 11.42 -11.46
C GLN A 61 -2.01 12.77 -11.88
N GLN A 62 -3.29 12.79 -12.29
CA GLN A 62 -4.01 14.03 -12.63
C GLN A 62 -4.12 14.99 -11.43
N ALA A 63 -4.27 14.44 -10.22
CA ALA A 63 -4.31 15.22 -8.99
C ALA A 63 -2.94 15.78 -8.57
N GLY A 64 -1.83 15.36 -9.20
CA GLY A 64 -0.48 15.70 -8.75
C GLY A 64 -0.16 15.06 -7.39
N VAL A 65 -0.79 13.93 -7.10
CA VAL A 65 -0.59 13.14 -5.89
C VAL A 65 0.35 12.00 -6.26
N ALA A 66 1.63 12.16 -5.96
CA ALA A 66 2.65 11.22 -6.39
C ALA A 66 2.81 10.09 -5.38
N ALA A 67 2.87 8.85 -5.88
CA ALA A 67 3.40 7.74 -5.11
C ALA A 67 4.92 7.94 -5.00
N THR A 68 5.44 8.31 -3.83
CA THR A 68 6.88 8.54 -3.63
C THR A 68 7.63 7.21 -3.59
N CYS A 69 7.02 6.21 -2.99
CA CYS A 69 7.37 4.80 -3.12
C CYS A 69 6.17 4.06 -3.72
N GLY A 70 6.42 3.25 -4.76
CA GLY A 70 5.39 2.44 -5.39
C GLY A 70 4.73 1.48 -4.39
N PRO A 71 3.48 1.05 -4.65
CA PRO A 71 2.78 0.16 -3.74
C PRO A 71 3.48 -1.19 -3.63
N GLN A 72 3.54 -1.70 -2.40
CA GLN A 72 4.10 -3.00 -2.05
C GLN A 72 3.02 -3.86 -1.39
N ARG A 73 2.92 -5.13 -1.78
CA ARG A 73 2.00 -6.08 -1.15
C ARG A 73 2.40 -6.35 0.29
N GLU A 74 1.41 -6.47 1.16
CA GLU A 74 1.63 -7.00 2.50
C GLU A 74 1.51 -8.52 2.49
N ASN A 75 2.30 -9.20 3.33
CA ASN A 75 2.25 -10.66 3.46
C ASN A 75 0.92 -11.13 4.06
N GLU A 76 0.28 -10.29 4.88
CA GLU A 76 -1.00 -10.59 5.53
C GLU A 76 -2.14 -9.80 4.90
N SER A 77 -3.38 -10.29 5.07
CA SER A 77 -4.59 -9.69 4.45
C SER A 77 -4.52 -9.59 2.92
N GLY A 78 -3.75 -10.47 2.28
CA GLY A 78 -3.60 -10.53 0.83
C GLY A 78 -4.95 -10.67 0.13
N GLU A 79 -5.89 -11.39 0.73
CA GLU A 79 -7.25 -11.57 0.23
C GLU A 79 -8.06 -10.27 0.20
N TYR A 80 -7.65 -9.21 0.91
CA TYR A 80 -8.23 -7.87 0.85
C TYR A 80 -7.33 -6.89 0.10
N GLY A 81 -6.49 -7.37 -0.81
CA GLY A 81 -5.68 -6.50 -1.65
C GLY A 81 -4.70 -5.66 -0.84
N ALA A 82 -4.27 -6.15 0.33
CA ALA A 82 -3.41 -5.40 1.22
C ALA A 82 -2.12 -4.96 0.53
N CYS A 83 -1.94 -3.64 0.45
CA CYS A 83 -0.70 -3.00 0.03
C CYS A 83 -0.35 -1.88 0.99
N ARG A 84 0.93 -1.55 1.06
CA ARG A 84 1.46 -0.33 1.67
C ARG A 84 2.12 0.52 0.59
N LEU A 85 1.90 1.83 0.63
CA LEU A 85 2.45 2.78 -0.31
C LEU A 85 2.72 4.12 0.37
N GLU A 86 3.51 4.98 -0.27
CA GLU A 86 3.69 6.35 0.19
C GLU A 86 3.07 7.32 -0.79
N VAL A 87 2.19 8.19 -0.29
CA VAL A 87 1.49 9.19 -1.07
C VAL A 87 1.87 10.58 -0.57
N ASN A 88 2.58 11.35 -1.38
CA ASN A 88 3.16 12.64 -0.99
C ASN A 88 4.01 12.55 0.31
N GLY A 89 4.89 11.55 0.39
CA GLY A 89 5.75 11.31 1.57
C GLY A 89 5.01 10.90 2.85
N ARG A 90 3.77 10.42 2.75
CA ARG A 90 2.96 9.93 3.87
C ARG A 90 2.53 8.51 3.63
N VAL A 91 2.56 7.71 4.68
CA VAL A 91 2.32 6.27 4.59
C VAL A 91 0.82 6.00 4.50
N ALA A 92 0.44 5.23 3.49
CA ALA A 92 -0.92 4.76 3.29
C ALA A 92 -0.99 3.23 3.32
N LEU A 93 -2.04 2.71 3.93
CA LEU A 93 -2.48 1.33 3.72
C LEU A 93 -3.55 1.33 2.64
N PHE A 94 -3.45 0.41 1.70
CA PHE A 94 -4.46 0.16 0.70
C PHE A 94 -5.14 -1.19 0.97
N ARG A 95 -6.47 -1.22 0.81
CA ARG A 95 -7.30 -2.42 0.91
C ARG A 95 -8.40 -2.40 -0.15
N VAL A 96 -8.88 -3.57 -0.54
CA VAL A 96 -10.07 -3.79 -1.37
C VAL A 96 -11.17 -4.35 -0.49
N ALA A 97 -12.30 -3.65 -0.39
CA ALA A 97 -13.45 -4.14 0.35
C ALA A 97 -14.23 -5.19 -0.47
N LYS A 98 -14.95 -6.06 0.23
CA LYS A 98 -15.73 -7.14 -0.37
C LYS A 98 -17.21 -6.98 -0.09
N THR A 99 -18.03 -7.10 -1.12
CA THR A 99 -19.47 -7.24 -0.96
C THR A 99 -19.78 -8.59 -0.30
N THR A 100 -20.66 -8.57 0.71
CA THR A 100 -21.12 -9.79 1.37
C THR A 100 -22.59 -10.01 1.04
N PRO A 101 -23.04 -11.23 0.67
CA PRO A 101 -24.40 -11.45 0.16
C PRO A 101 -25.52 -10.98 1.08
N THR A 102 -25.33 -11.06 2.39
CA THR A 102 -26.39 -10.88 3.39
C THR A 102 -26.40 -9.52 4.08
N LYS A 103 -25.41 -8.66 3.83
CA LYS A 103 -25.26 -7.39 4.56
C LYS A 103 -24.91 -6.26 3.61
N ILE A 104 -25.71 -5.19 3.64
CA ILE A 104 -25.46 -3.94 2.91
C ILE A 104 -24.12 -3.32 3.34
N GLY A 105 -23.46 -2.69 2.37
CA GLY A 105 -22.11 -2.18 2.48
C GLY A 105 -21.05 -3.27 2.28
N GLN A 106 -19.80 -2.86 2.17
CA GLN A 106 -18.68 -3.75 1.87
C GLN A 106 -17.81 -3.95 3.10
N PHE A 107 -17.35 -5.18 3.31
CA PHE A 107 -16.51 -5.58 4.44
C PHE A 107 -15.03 -5.48 4.10
N VAL A 108 -14.23 -4.93 5.00
CA VAL A 108 -12.78 -4.80 4.82
C VAL A 108 -12.06 -5.03 6.13
N THR A 109 -10.91 -5.72 6.07
CA THR A 109 -10.01 -5.91 7.20
C THR A 109 -8.96 -4.80 7.27
N ILE A 110 -8.68 -4.34 8.48
CA ILE A 110 -7.70 -3.28 8.78
C ILE A 110 -7.05 -3.68 10.11
N TRP A 111 -6.07 -4.57 10.04
CA TRP A 111 -5.34 -5.06 11.20
C TRP A 111 -3.88 -5.33 10.84
N LYS A 112 -3.04 -5.44 11.87
CA LYS A 112 -1.63 -5.82 11.79
C LYS A 112 -1.36 -6.98 12.74
N ARG A 113 -0.26 -7.69 12.53
CA ARG A 113 0.36 -8.55 13.55
C ARG A 113 1.62 -7.87 14.08
N PRO A 114 1.69 -7.51 15.37
CA PRO A 114 2.85 -6.79 15.91
C PRO A 114 4.17 -7.56 15.76
N ALA A 115 4.19 -8.85 16.09
CA ALA A 115 5.31 -9.75 15.85
C ALA A 115 4.85 -11.12 15.31
N PRO A 116 5.72 -11.89 14.64
CA PRO A 116 5.39 -13.24 14.21
C PRO A 116 4.87 -14.10 15.37
N GLY A 117 3.66 -14.65 15.22
CA GLY A 117 3.01 -15.46 16.25
C GLY A 117 2.09 -14.70 17.20
N ASP A 118 2.14 -13.37 17.27
CA ASP A 118 1.23 -12.57 18.09
C ASP A 118 -0.20 -12.61 17.58
N ASP A 119 -1.17 -12.30 18.44
CA ASP A 119 -2.55 -12.06 18.01
C ASP A 119 -2.66 -10.83 17.09
N ILE A 120 -3.64 -10.87 16.19
CA ILE A 120 -3.93 -9.73 15.30
C ILE A 120 -4.49 -8.56 16.11
N ALA A 121 -3.98 -7.37 15.84
CA ALA A 121 -4.34 -6.13 16.52
C ALA A 121 -4.82 -5.07 15.52
N PRO A 122 -5.67 -4.12 15.94
CA PRO A 122 -5.89 -2.89 15.18
C PRO A 122 -4.57 -2.15 14.92
N PHE A 123 -4.54 -1.34 13.86
CA PHE A 123 -3.48 -0.34 13.74
C PHE A 123 -3.65 0.74 14.81
N ASP A 124 -2.52 1.19 15.35
CA ASP A 124 -2.42 2.21 16.39
C ASP A 124 -1.97 3.56 15.84
N SER A 125 -2.30 4.63 16.56
CA SER A 125 -1.73 5.97 16.36
C SER A 125 -0.19 6.01 16.22
N GLY A 126 0.52 5.11 16.91
CA GLY A 126 1.99 5.01 16.87
C GLY A 126 2.57 4.31 15.64
N ASP A 127 1.76 3.66 14.81
CA ASP A 127 2.25 2.77 13.73
C ASP A 127 2.76 3.49 12.48
N GLY A 128 2.78 4.83 12.50
CA GLY A 128 3.22 5.63 11.37
C GLY A 128 2.35 5.45 10.12
N VAL A 129 1.06 5.18 10.29
CA VAL A 129 0.07 5.12 9.19
C VAL A 129 -0.72 6.42 9.17
N ASP A 130 -0.57 7.19 8.08
CA ASP A 130 -1.24 8.47 7.89
C ASP A 130 -2.62 8.32 7.23
N PHE A 131 -2.77 7.32 6.35
CA PHE A 131 -4.01 7.07 5.61
C PHE A 131 -4.36 5.59 5.53
N VAL A 132 -5.67 5.31 5.46
CA VAL A 132 -6.21 4.05 4.97
C VAL A 132 -7.08 4.32 3.75
N ILE A 133 -6.66 3.78 2.62
CA ILE A 133 -7.34 3.82 1.33
C ILE A 133 -8.10 2.51 1.14
N VAL A 134 -9.41 2.59 0.91
CA VAL A 134 -10.26 1.41 0.70
C VAL A 134 -10.95 1.54 -0.66
N SER A 135 -10.57 0.69 -1.61
CA SER A 135 -11.31 0.52 -2.87
C SER A 135 -12.63 -0.20 -2.63
N VAL A 136 -13.68 0.30 -3.26
CA VAL A 136 -15.03 -0.26 -3.24
C VAL A 136 -15.59 -0.27 -4.67
N ALA A 137 -16.24 -1.35 -5.04
CA ALA A 137 -16.90 -1.46 -6.35
C ALA A 137 -18.14 -2.35 -6.26
N ASP A 138 -19.11 -2.11 -7.14
CA ASP A 138 -20.15 -3.07 -7.51
C ASP A 138 -20.09 -3.32 -9.02
N GLU A 139 -21.14 -3.90 -9.60
CA GLU A 139 -21.19 -4.21 -11.04
C GLU A 139 -21.03 -2.99 -11.94
N VAL A 140 -21.39 -1.78 -11.47
CA VAL A 140 -21.46 -0.57 -12.30
C VAL A 140 -20.69 0.62 -11.72
N HIS A 141 -20.47 0.66 -10.40
CA HIS A 141 -19.82 1.75 -9.68
C HIS A 141 -18.45 1.35 -9.15
N CYS A 142 -17.52 2.30 -9.06
CA CYS A 142 -16.25 2.11 -8.38
C CYS A 142 -15.71 3.41 -7.76
N GLY A 143 -15.06 3.28 -6.61
CA GLY A 143 -14.60 4.43 -5.85
C GLY A 143 -13.59 4.06 -4.77
N GLN A 144 -13.08 5.09 -4.09
CA GLN A 144 -12.17 4.93 -2.97
C GLN A 144 -12.63 5.77 -1.79
N PHE A 145 -12.51 5.18 -0.60
CA PHE A 145 -12.44 5.95 0.63
C PHE A 145 -10.98 6.24 0.96
N VAL A 146 -10.67 7.48 1.33
CA VAL A 146 -9.34 7.91 1.81
C VAL A 146 -9.51 8.47 3.21
N PHE A 147 -9.36 7.61 4.22
CA PHE A 147 -9.48 8.01 5.62
C PHE A 147 -8.14 8.47 6.16
N ASP A 148 -8.07 9.68 6.70
CA ASP A 148 -6.90 10.14 7.45
C ASP A 148 -6.85 9.54 8.88
N GLN A 149 -5.67 9.53 9.48
CA GLN A 149 -5.45 8.99 10.82
C GLN A 149 -6.38 9.63 11.88
N ALA A 150 -6.62 10.95 11.79
CA ALA A 150 -7.46 11.66 12.74
C ALA A 150 -8.92 11.16 12.69
N ALA A 151 -9.46 10.90 11.50
CA ALA A 151 -10.78 10.31 11.30
C ALA A 151 -10.83 8.88 11.83
N LEU A 152 -9.83 8.06 11.51
CA LEU A 152 -9.76 6.67 11.96
C LEU A 152 -9.72 6.56 13.49
N LEU A 153 -9.00 7.46 14.16
CA LEU A 153 -9.00 7.56 15.62
C LEU A 153 -10.35 8.06 16.15
N LYS A 154 -10.89 9.13 15.56
CA LYS A 154 -12.18 9.72 15.96
C LYS A 154 -13.34 8.72 15.91
N TYR A 155 -13.37 7.84 14.90
CA TYR A 155 -14.42 6.83 14.74
C TYR A 155 -14.06 5.44 15.32
N GLY A 156 -12.97 5.37 16.09
CA GLY A 156 -12.54 4.16 16.81
C GLY A 156 -12.22 3.00 15.87
N VAL A 157 -11.65 3.28 14.70
CA VAL A 157 -11.12 2.27 13.77
C VAL A 157 -9.68 1.94 14.14
N MET A 158 -8.85 2.95 14.37
CA MET A 158 -7.51 2.79 14.94
C MET A 158 -7.55 2.82 16.47
N SER A 159 -6.61 2.11 17.10
CA SER A 159 -6.36 2.21 18.54
C SER A 159 -5.52 3.45 18.86
N ARG A 160 -5.54 3.85 20.14
CA ARG A 160 -4.66 4.86 20.70
C ARG A 160 -3.92 4.25 21.89
N ASP A 161 -2.60 4.25 21.85
CA ASP A 161 -1.75 3.67 22.90
C ASP A 161 -2.15 2.23 23.25
N GLY A 162 -2.47 1.44 22.22
CA GLY A 162 -2.91 0.04 22.34
C GLY A 162 -4.35 -0.16 22.79
N GLN A 163 -5.11 0.92 23.03
CA GLN A 163 -6.49 0.84 23.52
C GLN A 163 -7.53 1.04 22.41
N GLY A 164 -8.53 0.15 22.40
CA GLY A 164 -9.65 0.22 21.46
C GLY A 164 -9.28 -0.17 20.03
N GLY A 165 -9.94 0.45 19.05
CA GLY A 165 -9.77 0.16 17.63
C GLY A 165 -10.58 -1.04 17.14
N LYS A 166 -10.53 -1.26 15.82
CA LYS A 166 -11.25 -2.34 15.12
C LYS A 166 -10.30 -3.02 14.16
N ARG A 167 -10.42 -4.35 14.07
CA ARG A 167 -9.67 -5.18 13.11
C ARG A 167 -10.31 -5.24 11.73
N ALA A 168 -11.58 -4.84 11.64
CA ALA A 168 -12.34 -4.79 10.40
C ALA A 168 -13.51 -3.81 10.53
N ILE A 169 -13.96 -3.27 9.40
CA ILE A 169 -15.12 -2.37 9.34
C ILE A 169 -16.01 -2.72 8.15
N ARG A 170 -17.21 -2.14 8.15
CA ARG A 170 -18.03 -2.00 6.94
C ARG A 170 -17.96 -0.58 6.41
N VAL A 171 -17.77 -0.45 5.11
CA VAL A 171 -17.82 0.81 4.38
C VAL A 171 -19.08 0.87 3.51
N TYR A 172 -19.69 2.04 3.44
CA TYR A 172 -20.96 2.27 2.75
C TYR A 172 -20.76 3.32 1.65
N PRO A 173 -20.41 2.91 0.41
CA PRO A 173 -20.29 3.83 -0.71
C PRO A 173 -21.62 4.56 -1.00
N PRO A 174 -21.61 5.65 -1.80
CA PRO A 174 -22.81 6.44 -2.09
C PRO A 174 -23.98 5.62 -2.65
N TRP A 175 -23.69 4.57 -3.41
CA TRP A 175 -24.68 3.68 -4.02
C TRP A 175 -25.26 2.63 -3.03
N SER A 176 -24.70 2.52 -1.82
CA SER A 176 -25.28 1.66 -0.78
C SER A 176 -26.40 2.37 -0.04
N THR A 177 -27.52 1.68 0.20
CA THR A 177 -28.67 2.22 0.96
C THR A 177 -28.87 1.44 2.27
N PRO A 178 -28.10 1.73 3.34
CA PRO A 178 -28.26 1.04 4.62
C PRO A 178 -29.56 1.43 5.32
N ALA A 179 -30.28 0.46 5.89
CA ALA A 179 -31.50 0.70 6.66
C ALA A 179 -31.25 0.88 8.17
N ALA A 180 -30.20 0.24 8.72
CA ALA A 180 -29.92 0.29 10.15
C ALA A 180 -29.37 1.66 10.57
N LYS A 181 -29.91 2.25 11.66
CA LYS A 181 -29.52 3.58 12.16
C LYS A 181 -28.01 3.74 12.35
N GLN A 182 -27.32 2.71 12.86
CA GLN A 182 -25.87 2.71 13.03
C GLN A 182 -25.13 2.74 11.69
N ALA A 183 -25.61 2.00 10.69
CA ALA A 183 -25.02 1.96 9.36
C ALA A 183 -25.22 3.30 8.62
N ILE A 184 -26.40 3.93 8.75
CA ILE A 184 -26.67 5.27 8.20
C ILE A 184 -25.70 6.30 8.80
N ARG A 185 -25.56 6.35 10.13
CA ARG A 185 -24.59 7.24 10.79
C ARG A 185 -23.16 6.97 10.35
N THR A 186 -22.83 5.70 10.11
CA THR A 186 -21.50 5.28 9.64
C THR A 186 -21.25 5.79 8.21
N GLN A 187 -22.21 5.59 7.31
CA GLN A 187 -22.16 6.09 5.95
C GLN A 187 -21.99 7.61 5.92
N GLN A 188 -22.77 8.36 6.70
CA GLN A 188 -22.71 9.83 6.74
C GLN A 188 -21.30 10.37 6.97
N TRP A 189 -20.53 9.76 7.89
CA TRP A 189 -19.16 10.21 8.10
C TRP A 189 -18.21 9.69 7.03
N GLN A 190 -18.40 8.45 6.55
CA GLN A 190 -17.54 7.84 5.54
C GLN A 190 -17.60 8.58 4.20
N LEU A 191 -18.78 9.04 3.78
CA LEU A 191 -18.96 9.78 2.52
C LEU A 191 -18.13 11.07 2.45
N ARG A 192 -17.79 11.66 3.61
CA ARG A 192 -16.86 12.81 3.67
C ARG A 192 -15.42 12.45 3.32
N TYR A 193 -15.10 11.18 3.17
CA TYR A 193 -13.79 10.65 2.78
C TYR A 193 -13.84 9.91 1.44
N PHE A 194 -14.96 9.99 0.71
CA PHE A 194 -15.15 9.27 -0.54
C PHE A 194 -14.77 10.11 -1.78
N VAL A 195 -14.25 9.41 -2.80
CA VAL A 195 -14.04 9.89 -4.16
C VAL A 195 -14.43 8.79 -5.16
N ALA A 196 -15.21 9.19 -6.17
CA ALA A 196 -15.59 8.35 -7.30
C ALA A 196 -14.39 8.13 -8.24
N LEU A 197 -14.25 6.93 -8.80
CA LEU A 197 -13.24 6.62 -9.81
C LEU A 197 -13.81 6.65 -11.23
N GLU A 198 -15.12 6.80 -11.39
CA GLU A 198 -15.78 6.81 -12.69
C GLU A 198 -15.27 7.95 -13.59
N PRO A 199 -15.12 7.72 -14.92
CA PRO A 199 -14.59 8.72 -15.85
C PRO A 199 -15.34 10.06 -15.83
N GLN A 200 -16.67 10.02 -15.72
CA GLN A 200 -17.55 11.19 -15.87
C GLN A 200 -17.62 12.18 -14.69
N ASP A 201 -17.00 11.90 -13.54
CA ASP A 201 -16.99 12.87 -12.43
C ASP A 201 -15.91 13.95 -12.65
N ALA A 202 -16.33 15.16 -13.03
CA ALA A 202 -15.42 16.30 -13.23
C ALA A 202 -14.81 16.85 -11.92
N GLY A 203 -15.41 16.56 -10.77
CA GLY A 203 -14.97 17.04 -9.45
C GLY A 203 -13.93 16.14 -8.77
N LYS A 204 -13.77 14.90 -9.23
CA LYS A 204 -12.94 13.88 -8.57
C LYS A 204 -11.48 14.28 -8.34
N VAL A 205 -10.87 15.05 -9.26
CA VAL A 205 -9.47 15.50 -9.13
C VAL A 205 -9.33 16.47 -7.96
N ALA A 206 -10.20 17.48 -7.88
CA ALA A 206 -10.22 18.43 -6.78
C ALA A 206 -10.56 17.74 -5.45
N ARG A 207 -11.49 16.79 -5.50
CA ARG A 207 -11.89 15.97 -4.37
C ARG A 207 -10.73 15.15 -3.81
N LEU A 208 -10.00 14.42 -4.66
CA LEU A 208 -8.85 13.62 -4.24
C LEU A 208 -7.77 14.51 -3.60
N ARG A 209 -7.47 15.67 -4.20
CA ARG A 209 -6.54 16.65 -3.62
C ARG A 209 -6.99 17.10 -2.23
N GLN A 210 -8.29 17.32 -2.02
CA GLN A 210 -8.82 17.70 -0.71
C GLN A 210 -8.60 16.59 0.32
N LEU A 211 -8.91 15.34 -0.03
CA LEU A 211 -8.74 14.19 0.87
C LEU A 211 -7.29 14.03 1.34
N PHE A 212 -6.31 14.21 0.44
CA PHE A 212 -4.90 14.15 0.82
C PHE A 212 -4.38 15.45 1.47
N LYS A 213 -5.04 16.61 1.33
CA LYS A 213 -4.60 17.86 1.98
C LYS A 213 -5.00 17.97 3.46
N GLN A 214 -5.93 17.17 3.94
CA GLN A 214 -6.57 17.31 5.25
C GLN A 214 -5.68 17.07 6.48
N VAL A 215 -4.35 17.02 6.34
CA VAL A 215 -3.42 16.90 7.48
C VAL A 215 -2.35 17.99 7.42
N ARG A 216 -2.63 19.11 8.10
CA ARG A 216 -1.60 20.02 8.63
C ARG A 216 -1.67 19.98 10.15
N GLY A 217 -1.15 18.90 10.72
CA GLY A 217 -0.71 18.81 12.11
C GLY A 217 0.67 18.16 12.04
N GLY A 218 1.72 18.92 12.32
CA GLY A 218 3.08 18.64 11.85
C GLY A 218 3.75 17.40 12.43
N ARG A 219 4.70 16.85 11.67
CA ARG A 219 5.89 16.21 12.22
C ARG A 219 7.08 17.15 11.96
N PRO A 220 7.85 17.57 12.97
CA PRO A 220 9.21 18.01 12.71
C PRO A 220 9.97 16.81 12.15
N GLY A 221 10.75 17.05 11.10
CA GLY A 221 11.55 16.02 10.45
C GLY A 221 12.40 15.27 11.47
N PHE A 222 12.32 13.94 11.44
CA PHE A 222 13.32 13.11 12.08
C PHE A 222 14.57 13.18 11.18
N LEU A 223 15.43 14.18 11.42
CA LEU A 223 16.80 14.10 10.97
C LEU A 223 17.48 13.04 11.84
N PRO A 224 18.07 11.98 11.28
CA PRO A 224 18.99 11.16 12.06
C PRO A 224 20.17 12.04 12.46
N THR A 225 20.36 12.25 13.77
CA THR A 225 21.61 12.77 14.31
C THR A 225 22.72 11.79 13.96
N PRO A 226 23.80 12.22 13.27
CA PRO A 226 25.00 11.41 13.18
C PRO A 226 25.72 11.55 14.52
N GLU A 227 25.48 10.61 15.44
CA GLU A 227 26.29 10.54 16.66
C GLU A 227 27.62 9.87 16.30
N LEU A 228 28.63 10.75 16.22
CA LEU A 228 30.07 10.55 16.18
C LEU A 228 30.56 9.15 16.59
N LEU A 229 31.29 8.51 15.67
CA LEU A 229 32.43 7.70 16.04
C LEU A 229 33.39 8.57 16.88
N ALA A 230 33.54 8.25 18.16
CA ALA A 230 34.76 8.59 18.89
C ALA A 230 35.78 7.46 18.68
N PRO A 231 37.05 7.77 18.31
CA PRO A 231 38.09 6.77 18.11
C PRO A 231 38.57 6.17 19.42
N GLY A 232 39.04 4.92 19.31
CA GLY A 232 39.40 4.04 20.40
C GLY A 232 40.44 4.60 21.38
N ASN A 233 40.29 4.16 22.62
CA ASN A 233 41.28 4.36 23.66
C ASN A 233 42.31 3.22 23.56
N PRO A 234 43.62 3.50 23.44
CA PRO A 234 44.63 2.46 23.37
C PRO A 234 44.85 1.79 24.73
N GLU A 235 44.87 0.47 24.64
CA GLU A 235 45.53 -0.48 25.53
C GLU A 235 46.81 0.10 26.17
N SER A 236 46.93 -0.02 27.50
CA SER A 236 48.23 0.01 28.18
C SER A 236 48.28 -1.10 29.23
N ASP A 237 49.41 -1.78 29.18
CA ASP A 237 49.74 -3.12 29.67
C ASP A 237 49.67 -3.36 31.19
N PRO A 238 49.69 -4.65 31.60
CA PRO A 238 49.64 -5.08 32.99
C PRO A 238 50.98 -4.87 33.71
N LYS A 239 50.92 -4.43 34.98
CA LYS A 239 52.08 -4.47 35.89
C LYS A 239 52.26 -5.89 36.44
N THR A 240 53.36 -6.51 36.04
CA THR A 240 54.04 -7.62 36.69
C THR A 240 54.95 -7.13 37.83
N GLY A 241 55.12 -7.97 38.86
CA GLY A 241 56.20 -7.92 39.88
C GLY A 241 55.74 -7.37 41.25
N SER A 242 55.42 -8.21 42.24
CA SER A 242 56.32 -8.91 43.18
C SER A 242 57.08 -7.99 44.15
N ASP A 243 56.75 -8.05 45.45
CA ASP A 243 57.71 -8.50 46.47
C ASP A 243 57.08 -8.72 47.87
N PRO A 244 57.71 -9.54 48.74
CA PRO A 244 57.12 -10.11 49.94
C PRO A 244 57.64 -9.47 51.25
N CYS A 245 56.81 -9.48 52.30
CA CYS A 245 57.20 -9.61 53.71
C CYS A 245 55.96 -9.97 54.55
#